data_AF-A0A1B8FF88-F1
#
_entry.id   AF-A0A1B8FF88-F1
#
_cell.length_a   1.000
_cell.length_b   1.000
_cell.length_c   1.000
_cell.angle_alpha   90.00
_cell.angle_beta   90.00
_cell.angle_gamma   90.00
#
_symmetry.space_group_name_H-M   'P 1'
#
loop_
_entity.id
_entity.type
_entity.pdbx_description
1 polymer ?
#
loop_
_entity_poly.entity_id
_entity_poly.type
_entity_poly.pdbx_seq_one_letter_code
_entity_poly.pdbx_strand_id
1 'polypeptide(L)'
;MPLLEELNYMPTEKYTRAPELFEHARNIGKHFGLYDKALFQTEVLGLEWDATAYRWIARTNRGDTIRAQFVATAGGPLHKPKLPGVPYKGHSFHTSRWDYDYTGGNTTGGLSKLADKRVGVIGTGATAVQSIPHLARRAGQLYVFQRTPSSVDKRLDQPTDLTWASLLTKGWQQKRMDNFNIIVSGGHQDEDLVQDGWIDILRNLSVLGGADQPTANQSASALQMADFRKMEQVRARVDQIIKDPALAEKLKAYYNQFCKRPCFHDEYLPVFNQENVTLVDTNGKGIERVTENGIVANGEEIKLDAIVYATGFEFSTDYSKRVGIEITGVDGTTLSEK
;
A
#
# COMPACT_ATOMS: atom_id res chain seq x y z
N MET A 1 -3.84 13.60 4.53
CA MET A 1 -4.42 13.34 5.86
C MET A 1 -5.74 14.07 5.97
N PRO A 2 -6.79 13.51 6.60
CA PRO A 2 -8.10 14.18 6.72
C PRO A 2 -8.10 15.22 7.85
N LEU A 3 -8.98 16.21 7.78
CA LEU A 3 -9.27 17.14 8.87
C LEU A 3 -8.05 17.92 9.42
N LEU A 4 -7.15 18.37 8.54
CA LEU A 4 -5.94 19.09 8.96
C LEU A 4 -6.28 20.49 9.47
N GLU A 5 -7.20 21.18 8.80
CA GLU A 5 -7.63 22.52 9.16
C GLU A 5 -8.41 22.53 10.49
N GLU A 6 -9.33 21.57 10.66
CA GLU A 6 -10.18 21.42 11.84
C GLU A 6 -9.36 21.09 13.09
N LEU A 7 -8.26 20.36 12.93
CA LEU A 7 -7.34 20.03 14.02
C LEU A 7 -6.18 21.03 14.15
N ASN A 8 -6.12 22.06 13.30
CA ASN A 8 -5.00 22.99 13.20
C ASN A 8 -3.64 22.26 13.17
N TYR A 9 -3.56 21.21 12.35
CA TYR A 9 -2.40 20.34 12.24
C TYR A 9 -1.74 20.49 10.89
N MET A 10 -0.41 20.62 10.88
CA MET A 10 0.40 20.64 9.68
C MET A 10 1.34 19.43 9.69
N PRO A 11 1.28 18.54 8.68
CA PRO A 11 2.18 17.41 8.61
C PRO A 11 3.65 17.82 8.54
N THR A 12 4.55 17.01 9.11
CA THR A 12 5.98 17.36 9.20
C THR A 12 6.74 17.25 7.89
N GLU A 13 6.29 16.37 7.00
CA GLU A 13 6.89 16.10 5.69
C GLU A 13 5.80 15.91 4.62
N LYS A 14 6.18 16.09 3.35
CA LYS A 14 5.30 15.96 2.19
C LYS A 14 4.59 14.60 2.16
N TYR A 15 5.30 13.54 2.56
CA TYR A 15 4.73 12.22 2.71
C TYR A 15 4.85 11.69 4.14
N THR A 16 3.85 12.00 4.93
CA THR A 16 3.70 11.58 6.32
C THR A 16 3.97 10.09 6.57
N ARG A 17 4.85 9.79 7.53
CA ARG A 17 5.14 8.42 7.97
C ARG A 17 4.04 7.84 8.86
N ALA A 18 4.06 6.51 8.98
CA ALA A 18 3.05 5.76 9.75
C ALA A 18 2.84 6.24 11.20
N PRO A 19 3.87 6.60 12.01
CA PRO A 19 3.65 7.07 13.38
C PRO A 19 2.85 8.36 13.46
N GLU A 20 3.11 9.30 12.56
CA GLU A 20 2.41 10.59 12.51
C GLU A 20 0.98 10.43 11.97
N LEU A 21 0.78 9.57 10.96
CA LEU A 21 -0.57 9.19 10.50
C LEU A 21 -1.40 8.55 11.62
N PHE A 22 -0.79 7.67 12.42
CA PHE A 22 -1.45 7.03 13.54
C PHE A 22 -1.77 8.04 14.65
N GLU A 23 -0.84 8.93 15.00
CA GLU A 23 -1.11 9.98 15.99
C GLU A 23 -2.23 10.90 15.52
N HIS A 24 -2.26 11.28 14.25
CA HIS A 24 -3.32 12.12 13.71
C HIS A 24 -4.69 11.44 13.78
N ALA A 25 -4.77 10.14 13.51
CA ALA A 25 -6.00 9.37 13.71
C ALA A 25 -6.44 9.37 15.19
N ARG A 26 -5.49 9.27 16.14
CA ARG A 26 -5.78 9.41 17.58
C ARG A 26 -6.26 10.82 17.92
N ASN A 27 -5.66 11.85 17.32
CA ASN A 27 -6.06 13.24 17.55
C ASN A 27 -7.48 13.49 17.08
N ILE A 28 -7.89 12.96 15.92
CA ILE A 28 -9.28 13.01 15.46
C ILE A 28 -10.20 12.30 16.49
N GLY A 29 -9.81 11.11 16.94
CA GLY A 29 -10.57 10.35 17.94
C GLY A 29 -10.77 11.12 19.25
N LYS A 30 -9.74 11.81 19.73
CA LYS A 30 -9.78 12.65 20.94
C LYS A 30 -10.63 13.90 20.72
N HIS A 31 -10.40 14.63 19.63
CA HIS A 31 -11.07 15.90 19.32
C HIS A 31 -12.59 15.75 19.24
N PHE A 32 -13.08 14.65 18.64
CA PHE A 32 -14.52 14.41 18.48
C PHE A 32 -15.13 13.46 19.53
N GLY A 33 -14.37 13.08 20.56
CA GLY A 33 -14.85 12.18 21.62
C GLY A 33 -15.35 10.82 21.09
N LEU A 34 -14.58 10.19 20.20
CA LEU A 34 -14.98 8.95 19.51
C LEU A 34 -14.66 7.68 20.31
N TYR A 35 -13.72 7.75 21.26
CA TYR A 35 -13.29 6.57 22.02
C TYR A 35 -14.40 5.95 22.88
N ASP A 36 -15.27 6.79 23.47
CA ASP A 36 -16.43 6.33 24.25
C ASP A 36 -17.54 5.73 23.37
N LYS A 37 -17.41 5.86 22.04
CA LYS A 37 -18.37 5.37 21.04
C LYS A 37 -17.80 4.22 20.20
N ALA A 38 -16.62 3.70 20.57
CA ALA A 38 -15.92 2.68 19.81
C ALA A 38 -15.75 1.38 20.61
N LEU A 39 -15.98 0.25 19.94
CA LEU A 39 -15.68 -1.09 20.46
C LEU A 39 -14.47 -1.64 19.72
N PHE A 40 -13.29 -1.56 20.33
CA PHE A 40 -12.06 -2.15 19.77
C PHE A 40 -11.99 -3.66 20.02
N GLN A 41 -11.08 -4.34 19.31
CA GLN A 41 -10.89 -5.80 19.41
C GLN A 41 -12.19 -6.60 19.20
N THR A 42 -13.13 -6.02 18.44
CA THR A 42 -14.46 -6.55 18.21
C THR A 42 -14.66 -6.69 16.71
N GLU A 43 -14.86 -7.92 16.26
CA GLU A 43 -15.13 -8.24 14.86
C GLU A 43 -16.61 -8.53 14.71
N VAL A 44 -17.25 -7.87 13.73
CA VAL A 44 -18.64 -8.18 13.36
C VAL A 44 -18.61 -9.43 12.49
N LEU A 45 -19.37 -10.46 12.87
CA LEU A 45 -19.42 -11.75 12.18
C LEU A 45 -20.56 -11.84 11.17
N GLY A 46 -21.61 -11.04 11.36
CA GLY A 46 -22.79 -11.04 10.51
C GLY A 46 -23.69 -9.86 10.81
N LEU A 47 -24.49 -9.48 9.82
CA LEU A 47 -25.44 -8.38 9.89
C LEU A 47 -26.80 -8.81 9.32
N GLU A 48 -27.83 -8.82 10.15
CA GLU A 48 -29.17 -9.31 9.78
C GLU A 48 -30.22 -8.22 9.93
N TRP A 49 -31.11 -8.06 8.95
CA TRP A 49 -32.25 -7.16 9.04
C TRP A 49 -33.42 -7.83 9.77
N ASP A 50 -33.84 -7.25 10.89
CA ASP A 50 -35.07 -7.61 11.59
C ASP A 50 -36.22 -6.71 11.12
N ALA A 51 -37.12 -7.28 10.31
CA ALA A 51 -38.27 -6.57 9.75
C ALA A 51 -39.37 -6.26 10.78
N THR A 52 -39.42 -6.96 11.91
CA THR A 52 -40.41 -6.70 12.97
C THR A 52 -39.95 -5.54 13.84
N ALA A 53 -38.66 -5.48 14.18
CA ALA A 53 -38.09 -4.41 14.97
C ALA A 53 -37.68 -3.18 14.14
N TYR A 54 -37.61 -3.31 12.81
CA TYR A 54 -37.02 -2.34 11.89
C TYR A 54 -35.60 -1.97 12.32
N ARG A 55 -34.76 -2.98 12.57
CA ARG A 55 -33.38 -2.81 13.03
C ARG A 55 -32.44 -3.79 12.33
N TRP A 56 -31.21 -3.36 12.15
CA TRP A 56 -30.09 -4.25 11.90
C TRP A 56 -29.59 -4.87 13.20
N ILE A 57 -29.31 -6.16 13.16
CA ILE A 57 -28.75 -6.96 14.24
C ILE A 57 -27.34 -7.37 13.84
N ALA A 58 -26.33 -6.83 14.54
CA ALA A 58 -24.94 -7.20 14.37
C ALA A 58 -24.50 -8.15 15.48
N ARG A 59 -23.90 -9.28 15.12
CA ARG A 59 -23.30 -10.23 16.06
C ARG A 59 -21.78 -10.09 16.02
N THR A 60 -21.13 -10.22 17.17
CA THR A 60 -19.67 -10.03 17.28
C THR A 60 -18.94 -11.29 17.74
N ASN A 61 -17.64 -11.33 17.52
CA ASN A 61 -16.73 -12.36 18.05
C ASN A 61 -16.58 -12.34 19.58
N ARG A 62 -17.22 -11.39 20.27
CA ARG A 62 -17.24 -11.30 21.74
C ARG A 62 -18.59 -11.70 22.34
N GLY A 63 -19.53 -12.14 21.52
CA GLY A 63 -20.87 -12.56 21.95
C GLY A 63 -21.88 -11.42 22.07
N ASP A 64 -21.53 -10.21 21.60
CA ASP A 64 -22.46 -9.08 21.62
C ASP A 64 -23.56 -9.25 20.57
N THR A 65 -24.73 -8.68 20.86
CA THR A 65 -25.82 -8.48 19.90
C THR A 65 -26.18 -7.00 19.89
N ILE A 66 -25.73 -6.29 18.86
CA ILE A 66 -25.88 -4.84 18.73
C ILE A 66 -27.04 -4.55 17.79
N ARG A 67 -27.95 -3.66 18.20
CA ARG A 67 -29.10 -3.23 17.38
C ARG A 67 -28.89 -1.81 16.86
N ALA A 68 -29.04 -1.60 15.56
CA ALA A 68 -28.89 -0.29 14.94
C ALA A 68 -30.02 0.00 13.95
N GLN A 69 -30.41 1.27 13.81
CA GLN A 69 -31.34 1.69 12.74
C GLN A 69 -30.62 1.75 11.39
N PHE A 70 -29.38 2.24 11.40
CA PHE A 70 -28.57 2.44 10.21
C PHE A 70 -27.21 1.79 10.43
N VAL A 71 -26.64 1.27 9.33
CA VAL A 71 -25.31 0.68 9.33
C VAL A 71 -24.51 1.30 8.20
N ALA A 72 -23.35 1.86 8.55
CA ALA A 72 -22.36 2.34 7.60
C ALA A 72 -21.11 1.48 7.73
N THR A 73 -20.87 0.67 6.71
CA THR A 73 -19.71 -0.23 6.62
C THR A 73 -18.48 0.51 6.11
N ALA A 74 -17.41 0.54 6.91
CA ALA A 74 -16.14 1.19 6.56
C ALA A 74 -14.93 0.24 6.67
N GLY A 75 -15.08 -1.03 6.26
CA GLY A 75 -14.05 -2.07 6.41
C GLY A 75 -12.77 -1.86 5.60
N GLY A 76 -12.78 -0.96 4.61
CA GLY A 76 -11.63 -0.62 3.79
C GLY A 76 -11.20 -1.72 2.80
N PRO A 77 -10.46 -1.38 1.74
CA PRO A 77 -10.20 -2.30 0.62
C PRO A 77 -9.00 -3.25 0.82
N LEU A 78 -8.13 -3.02 1.82
CA LEU A 78 -6.84 -3.70 1.96
C LEU A 78 -6.56 -4.10 3.43
N HIS A 79 -7.33 -5.04 3.97
CA HIS A 79 -7.20 -5.45 5.38
C HIS A 79 -6.98 -6.95 5.60
N LYS A 80 -7.32 -7.81 4.62
CA LYS A 80 -7.10 -9.27 4.70
C LYS A 80 -5.76 -9.65 4.05
N PRO A 81 -4.71 -9.98 4.83
CA PRO A 81 -3.39 -10.27 4.28
C PRO A 81 -3.40 -11.57 3.47
N LYS A 82 -2.67 -11.60 2.35
CA LYS A 82 -2.46 -12.82 1.56
C LYS A 82 -1.28 -13.59 2.13
N LEU A 83 -1.55 -14.75 2.71
CA LEU A 83 -0.50 -15.66 3.19
C LEU A 83 -0.31 -16.81 2.18
N PRO A 84 0.88 -17.44 2.11
CA PRO A 84 1.03 -18.68 1.36
C PRO A 84 0.18 -19.79 1.99
N GLY A 85 -0.25 -20.76 1.17
CA GLY A 85 -1.08 -21.87 1.65
C GLY A 85 -0.36 -22.92 2.49
N VAL A 86 0.97 -22.82 2.66
CA VAL A 86 1.79 -23.76 3.45
C VAL A 86 2.52 -22.99 4.56
N PRO A 87 2.38 -23.38 5.83
CA PRO A 87 3.04 -22.69 6.94
C PRO A 87 4.55 -22.96 6.95
N TYR A 88 5.33 -21.88 7.12
CA TYR A 88 6.76 -21.97 7.41
C TYR A 88 6.97 -22.43 8.86
N LYS A 89 7.86 -23.41 9.09
CA LYS A 89 8.18 -23.84 10.47
C LYS A 89 9.15 -22.89 11.18
N GLY A 90 9.99 -22.18 10.43
CA GLY A 90 10.84 -21.11 10.98
C GLY A 90 10.04 -19.84 11.26
N HIS A 91 10.73 -18.78 11.67
CA HIS A 91 10.06 -17.52 12.00
C HIS A 91 9.51 -16.84 10.73
N SER A 92 8.23 -16.46 10.74
CA SER A 92 7.66 -15.70 9.64
C SER A 92 6.53 -14.78 10.09
N PHE A 93 6.36 -13.68 9.35
CA PHE A 93 5.28 -12.73 9.60
C PHE A 93 4.91 -11.98 8.33
N HIS A 94 3.68 -11.47 8.27
CA HIS A 94 3.23 -10.58 7.21
C HIS A 94 3.54 -9.13 7.58
N THR A 95 3.89 -8.32 6.59
CA THR A 95 4.26 -6.90 6.80
C THR A 95 3.16 -6.06 7.47
N SER A 96 1.89 -6.46 7.38
CA SER A 96 0.77 -5.82 8.09
C SER A 96 0.65 -6.18 9.58
N ARG A 97 1.46 -7.14 10.04
CA ARG A 97 1.55 -7.65 11.41
C ARG A 97 3.03 -7.86 11.74
N TRP A 98 3.81 -6.78 11.61
CA TRP A 98 5.26 -6.82 11.78
C TRP A 98 5.66 -7.26 13.19
N ASP A 99 6.58 -8.20 13.30
CA ASP A 99 7.09 -8.70 14.58
C ASP A 99 8.38 -7.95 14.98
N TYR A 100 8.22 -6.90 15.80
CA TYR A 100 9.34 -6.14 16.35
C TYR A 100 10.04 -6.85 17.50
N ASP A 101 9.40 -7.83 18.15
CA ASP A 101 10.06 -8.61 19.19
C ASP A 101 11.14 -9.50 18.57
N TYR A 102 10.85 -10.09 17.41
CA TYR A 102 11.83 -10.84 16.62
C TYR A 102 12.86 -9.92 15.94
N THR A 103 12.41 -8.91 15.20
CA THR A 103 13.30 -8.09 14.37
C THR A 103 14.10 -7.05 15.18
N GLY A 104 13.63 -6.66 16.36
CA GLY A 104 14.11 -5.51 17.11
C GLY A 104 13.70 -4.17 16.45
N GLY A 105 14.00 -3.06 17.12
CA GLY A 105 13.64 -1.73 16.60
C GLY A 105 12.14 -1.42 16.69
N ASN A 106 11.66 -0.59 15.77
CA ASN A 106 10.26 -0.13 15.73
C ASN A 106 9.87 0.38 14.32
N THR A 107 8.75 1.11 14.22
CA THR A 107 8.19 1.67 12.98
C THR A 107 9.08 2.66 12.24
N THR A 108 10.17 3.15 12.83
CA THR A 108 11.16 3.99 12.16
C THR A 108 12.41 3.21 11.71
N GLY A 109 12.51 1.92 12.05
CA GLY A 109 13.62 1.03 11.68
C GLY A 109 14.39 0.51 12.88
N GLY A 110 15.72 0.49 12.78
CA GLY A 110 16.62 -0.07 13.80
C GLY A 110 16.87 -1.56 13.58
N LEU A 111 15.81 -2.38 13.55
CA LEU A 111 15.82 -3.83 13.23
C LEU A 111 17.08 -4.58 13.72
N SER A 112 17.52 -4.29 14.94
CA SER A 112 18.89 -4.59 15.41
C SER A 112 19.16 -6.08 15.62
N LYS A 113 18.10 -6.91 15.71
CA LYS A 113 18.23 -8.36 15.93
C LYS A 113 18.40 -9.15 14.63
N LEU A 114 18.52 -8.47 13.49
CA LEU A 114 18.67 -9.11 12.18
C LEU A 114 20.14 -9.24 11.70
N ALA A 115 21.11 -8.69 12.44
CA ALA A 115 22.50 -8.56 11.99
C ALA A 115 23.17 -9.88 11.59
N ASP A 116 22.78 -11.00 12.19
CA ASP A 116 23.29 -12.35 11.92
C ASP A 116 22.29 -13.22 11.14
N LYS A 117 21.16 -12.66 10.68
CA LYS A 117 20.05 -13.40 10.08
C LYS A 117 20.04 -13.34 8.56
N ARG A 118 19.69 -14.47 7.95
CA ARG A 118 19.27 -14.60 6.56
C ARG A 118 17.77 -14.38 6.48
N VAL A 119 17.36 -13.24 5.93
CA VAL A 119 15.96 -12.85 5.84
C VAL A 119 15.49 -12.94 4.39
N GLY A 120 14.38 -13.63 4.16
CA GLY A 120 13.73 -13.66 2.85
C GLY A 120 12.51 -12.76 2.83
N VAL A 121 12.36 -11.91 1.80
CA VAL A 121 11.16 -11.11 1.57
C VAL A 121 10.46 -11.62 0.32
N ILE A 122 9.19 -12.02 0.44
CA ILE A 122 8.39 -12.43 -0.71
C ILE A 122 7.52 -11.27 -1.16
N GLY A 123 7.72 -10.84 -2.40
CA GLY A 123 6.98 -9.76 -3.03
C GLY A 123 7.77 -8.47 -3.14
N THR A 124 7.45 -7.69 -4.16
CA THR A 124 8.15 -6.46 -4.56
C THR A 124 7.17 -5.30 -4.78
N GLY A 125 5.95 -5.40 -4.22
CA GLY A 125 4.95 -4.32 -4.26
C GLY A 125 5.30 -3.14 -3.35
N ALA A 126 4.40 -2.15 -3.25
CA ALA A 126 4.64 -0.90 -2.50
C ALA A 126 5.13 -1.12 -1.06
N THR A 127 4.61 -2.13 -0.34
CA THR A 127 5.07 -2.45 1.01
C THR A 127 6.50 -2.97 1.05
N ALA A 128 6.89 -3.81 0.08
CA ALA A 128 8.25 -4.31 -0.04
C ALA A 128 9.20 -3.16 -0.40
N VAL A 129 8.81 -2.30 -1.34
CA VAL A 129 9.58 -1.12 -1.75
C VAL A 129 9.96 -0.23 -0.57
N GLN A 130 9.08 -0.09 0.43
CA GLN A 130 9.35 0.70 1.64
C GLN A 130 10.11 -0.08 2.73
N SER A 131 9.88 -1.39 2.87
CA SER A 131 10.49 -2.18 3.96
C SER A 131 11.88 -2.73 3.62
N ILE A 132 12.14 -3.06 2.35
CA ILE A 132 13.41 -3.62 1.88
C ILE A 132 14.61 -2.74 2.26
N PRO A 133 14.59 -1.40 2.10
CA PRO A 133 15.72 -0.57 2.53
C PRO A 133 16.05 -0.70 4.02
N HIS A 134 15.05 -0.86 4.89
CA HIS A 134 15.27 -1.05 6.32
C HIS A 134 15.82 -2.44 6.64
N LEU A 135 15.36 -3.47 5.93
CA LEU A 135 15.87 -4.83 6.06
C LEU A 135 17.31 -4.94 5.54
N ALA A 136 17.60 -4.37 4.37
CA ALA A 136 18.93 -4.40 3.75
C ALA A 136 20.00 -3.77 4.66
N ARG A 137 19.66 -2.65 5.31
CA ARG A 137 20.55 -1.96 6.26
C ARG A 137 20.94 -2.80 7.49
N ARG A 138 20.21 -3.86 7.83
CA ARG A 138 20.32 -4.54 9.14
C ARG A 138 20.41 -6.05 9.09
N ALA A 139 19.92 -6.70 8.03
CA ALA A 139 20.00 -8.14 7.89
C ALA A 139 21.43 -8.58 7.54
N GLY A 140 21.88 -9.69 8.13
CA GLY A 140 23.15 -10.32 7.75
C GLY A 140 23.17 -10.73 6.28
N GLN A 141 22.06 -11.28 5.78
CA GLN A 141 21.79 -11.47 4.35
C GLN A 141 20.31 -11.23 4.07
N LEU A 142 19.99 -10.52 2.98
CA LEU A 142 18.63 -10.28 2.50
C LEU A 142 18.42 -10.93 1.14
N TYR A 143 17.43 -11.82 1.04
CA TYR A 143 16.96 -12.39 -0.22
C TYR A 143 15.61 -11.79 -0.60
N VAL A 144 15.51 -11.16 -1.78
CA VAL A 144 14.27 -10.56 -2.28
C VAL A 144 13.70 -11.45 -3.38
N PHE A 145 12.61 -12.14 -3.08
CA PHE A 145 11.94 -13.05 -4.02
C PHE A 145 10.96 -12.28 -4.89
N GLN A 146 11.34 -12.07 -6.14
CA GLN A 146 10.60 -11.27 -7.10
C GLN A 146 9.91 -12.15 -8.14
N ARG A 147 8.59 -11.97 -8.26
CA ARG A 147 7.82 -12.48 -9.41
C ARG A 147 7.74 -11.46 -10.53
N THR A 148 7.48 -10.22 -10.19
CA THR A 148 7.36 -9.13 -11.16
C THR A 148 7.86 -7.85 -10.52
N PRO A 149 8.77 -7.10 -11.14
CA PRO A 149 9.25 -5.84 -10.60
C PRO A 149 8.16 -4.77 -10.50
N SER A 150 8.33 -3.85 -9.56
CA SER A 150 7.52 -2.63 -9.45
C SER A 150 8.09 -1.54 -10.35
N SER A 151 7.24 -0.70 -10.94
CA SER A 151 7.66 0.59 -11.50
C SER A 151 8.01 1.53 -10.33
N VAL A 152 9.29 1.84 -10.13
CA VAL A 152 9.77 2.65 -8.98
C VAL A 152 10.35 3.97 -9.46
N ASP A 153 9.61 5.06 -9.26
CA ASP A 153 10.05 6.41 -9.57
C ASP A 153 10.58 7.14 -8.31
N LYS A 154 11.04 8.38 -8.46
CA LYS A 154 11.51 9.25 -7.37
C LYS A 154 10.40 9.57 -6.39
N ARG A 155 10.68 9.53 -5.08
CA ARG A 155 9.69 9.97 -4.08
C ARG A 155 9.67 11.48 -3.97
N LEU A 156 10.84 12.11 -3.97
CA LEU A 156 11.00 13.55 -3.75
C LEU A 156 10.32 13.99 -2.44
N ASP A 157 10.54 13.20 -1.39
CA ASP A 157 10.05 13.55 -0.06
C ASP A 157 10.86 14.70 0.51
N GLN A 158 10.20 15.56 1.28
CA GLN A 158 10.81 16.77 1.82
C GLN A 158 10.06 17.23 3.08
N PRO A 159 10.75 17.87 4.05
CA PRO A 159 10.08 18.55 5.14
C PRO A 159 9.05 19.56 4.64
N THR A 160 7.98 19.76 5.39
CA THR A 160 7.00 20.81 5.07
C THR A 160 7.64 22.18 5.19
N ASP A 161 7.48 23.01 4.17
CA ASP A 161 7.89 24.42 4.23
C ASP A 161 6.93 25.18 5.15
N LEU A 162 7.46 25.61 6.30
CA LEU A 162 6.71 26.36 7.29
C LEU A 162 6.34 27.78 6.82
N THR A 163 7.11 28.35 5.88
CA THR A 163 6.79 29.64 5.28
C THR A 163 5.51 29.51 4.45
N TRP A 164 5.48 28.54 3.52
CA TRP A 164 4.26 28.19 2.79
C TRP A 164 3.09 27.86 3.72
N ALA A 165 3.32 27.02 4.74
CA ALA A 165 2.27 26.63 5.68
C ALA A 165 1.66 27.83 6.42
N SER A 166 2.46 28.84 6.78
CA SER A 166 2.00 30.05 7.46
C SER A 166 1.12 30.96 6.61
N LEU A 167 1.19 30.82 5.28
CA LEU A 167 0.40 31.61 4.32
C LEU A 167 -0.95 30.96 3.99
N LEU A 168 -1.22 29.75 4.49
CA LEU A 168 -2.45 29.03 4.22
C LEU A 168 -3.64 29.71 4.92
N THR A 169 -4.72 29.86 4.17
CA THR A 169 -5.97 30.49 4.64
C THR A 169 -7.08 29.45 4.79
N LYS A 170 -8.18 29.85 5.42
CA LYS A 170 -9.35 28.99 5.64
C LYS A 170 -9.80 28.31 4.33
N GLY A 171 -10.03 27.00 4.36
CA GLY A 171 -10.43 26.19 3.19
C GLY A 171 -9.28 25.70 2.31
N TRP A 172 -8.01 25.94 2.69
CA TRP A 172 -6.85 25.53 1.89
C TRP A 172 -6.82 24.03 1.62
N GLN A 173 -7.23 23.21 2.61
CA GLN A 173 -7.15 21.77 2.50
C GLN A 173 -8.14 21.26 1.46
N GLN A 174 -9.39 21.75 1.51
CA GLN A 174 -10.41 21.38 0.54
C GLN A 174 -10.01 21.83 -0.87
N LYS A 175 -9.53 23.07 -1.04
CA LYS A 175 -9.02 23.57 -2.33
C LYS A 175 -7.93 22.66 -2.91
N ARG A 176 -6.99 22.24 -2.06
CA ARG A 176 -5.88 21.36 -2.46
C ARG A 176 -6.36 19.95 -2.79
N MET A 177 -7.34 19.42 -2.05
CA MET A 177 -7.97 18.12 -2.34
C MET A 177 -8.75 18.16 -3.65
N ASP A 178 -9.53 19.21 -3.90
CA ASP A 178 -10.30 19.36 -5.13
C ASP A 178 -9.37 19.46 -6.35
N ASN A 179 -8.32 20.28 -6.28
CA ASN A 179 -7.30 20.36 -7.33
C ASN A 179 -6.70 18.99 -7.65
N PHE A 180 -6.29 18.24 -6.63
CA PHE A 180 -5.77 16.88 -6.81
C PHE A 180 -6.81 15.92 -7.39
N ASN A 181 -8.02 15.89 -6.84
CA ASN A 181 -9.09 14.98 -7.26
C ASN A 181 -9.57 15.24 -8.68
N ILE A 182 -9.60 16.50 -9.11
CA ILE A 182 -9.92 16.86 -10.49
C ILE A 182 -8.87 16.26 -11.43
N ILE A 183 -7.57 16.41 -11.13
CA ILE A 183 -6.49 15.85 -11.97
C ILE A 183 -6.55 14.31 -11.98
N VAL A 184 -6.75 13.68 -10.82
CA VAL A 184 -6.88 12.22 -10.73
C VAL A 184 -8.08 11.69 -11.51
N SER A 185 -9.17 12.47 -11.58
CA SER A 185 -10.37 12.14 -12.36
C SER A 185 -10.26 12.55 -13.83
N GLY A 186 -9.06 12.94 -14.29
CA GLY A 186 -8.74 13.38 -15.65
C GLY A 186 -9.23 14.76 -16.05
N GLY A 187 -9.75 15.55 -15.10
CA GLY A 187 -10.03 16.95 -15.32
C GLY A 187 -8.74 17.78 -15.42
N HIS A 188 -8.87 18.98 -15.99
CA HIS A 188 -7.77 19.93 -16.12
C HIS A 188 -7.69 20.87 -14.91
N GLN A 189 -6.47 21.25 -14.55
CA GLN A 189 -6.16 22.29 -13.57
C GLN A 189 -4.94 23.04 -14.06
N ASP A 190 -5.01 24.37 -14.08
CA ASP A 190 -3.89 25.23 -14.52
C ASP A 190 -2.70 25.12 -13.56
N GLU A 191 -2.99 25.06 -12.26
CA GLU A 191 -1.99 24.91 -11.22
C GLU A 191 -1.95 23.46 -10.72
N ASP A 192 -0.75 22.90 -10.61
CA ASP A 192 -0.51 21.68 -9.83
C ASP A 192 -0.09 22.08 -8.42
N LEU A 193 -0.99 21.90 -7.46
CA LEU A 193 -0.69 22.21 -6.06
C LEU A 193 0.15 21.13 -5.40
N VAL A 194 0.13 19.88 -5.88
CA VAL A 194 0.76 18.71 -5.22
C VAL A 194 2.20 18.51 -5.70
N GLN A 195 2.47 18.71 -6.99
CA GLN A 195 3.81 18.74 -7.60
C GLN A 195 4.62 17.48 -7.28
N ASP A 196 4.08 16.32 -7.62
CA ASP A 196 4.71 15.03 -7.34
C ASP A 196 4.64 14.04 -8.50
N GLY A 197 5.22 12.86 -8.30
CA GLY A 197 5.24 11.81 -9.32
C GLY A 197 3.85 11.29 -9.70
N TRP A 198 2.84 11.38 -8.82
CA TRP A 198 1.47 11.01 -9.17
C TRP A 198 0.90 11.99 -10.18
N ILE A 199 1.04 13.30 -9.94
CA ILE A 199 0.53 14.30 -10.87
C ILE A 199 1.27 14.28 -12.20
N ASP A 200 2.59 14.07 -12.19
CA ASP A 200 3.37 13.88 -13.43
C ASP A 200 2.81 12.72 -14.27
N ILE A 201 2.58 11.56 -13.66
CA ILE A 201 2.00 10.40 -14.34
C ILE A 201 0.59 10.72 -14.85
N LEU A 202 -0.28 11.26 -14.01
CA LEU A 202 -1.70 11.45 -14.33
C LEU A 202 -1.91 12.50 -15.43
N ARG A 203 -1.19 13.62 -15.39
CA ARG A 203 -1.25 14.65 -16.43
C ARG A 203 -0.75 14.12 -17.78
N ASN A 204 0.34 13.34 -17.76
CA ASN A 204 0.92 12.81 -18.99
C ASN A 204 0.11 11.66 -19.59
N LEU A 205 -0.61 10.89 -18.76
CA LEU A 205 -1.27 9.67 -19.21
C LEU A 205 -2.80 9.77 -19.33
N SER A 206 -3.46 10.80 -18.78
CA SER A 206 -4.93 11.02 -18.83
C SER A 206 -5.76 9.74 -19.03
N VAL A 207 -5.53 8.75 -18.16
CA VAL A 207 -6.08 7.38 -18.27
C VAL A 207 -7.51 7.30 -17.73
N LEU A 208 -7.95 8.32 -16.99
CA LEU A 208 -9.25 8.39 -16.36
C LEU A 208 -10.03 9.53 -17.03
N GLY A 209 -10.68 9.25 -18.15
CA GLY A 209 -11.31 10.27 -19.01
C GLY A 209 -12.27 11.21 -18.27
N GLY A 210 -11.90 12.48 -18.19
CA GLY A 210 -12.83 13.59 -17.94
C GLY A 210 -13.25 14.23 -19.26
N ALA A 211 -14.55 14.52 -19.42
CA ALA A 211 -15.16 14.99 -20.66
C ALA A 211 -14.66 16.39 -21.14
N ASP A 212 -13.98 17.15 -20.28
CA ASP A 212 -13.62 18.55 -20.52
C ASP A 212 -12.16 18.79 -20.95
N GLN A 213 -11.43 17.74 -21.35
CA GLN A 213 -10.07 17.89 -21.86
C GLN A 213 -10.04 18.09 -23.39
N PRO A 214 -9.10 18.90 -23.94
CA PRO A 214 -8.73 18.85 -25.36
C PRO A 214 -8.20 17.47 -25.78
N THR A 215 -7.84 16.62 -24.80
CA THR A 215 -7.34 15.25 -24.97
C THR A 215 -8.45 14.19 -25.03
N ALA A 216 -9.73 14.57 -24.91
CA ALA A 216 -10.85 13.67 -25.20
C ALA A 216 -10.81 13.12 -26.65
N ASN A 217 -9.98 13.73 -27.51
CA ASN A 217 -9.66 13.30 -28.88
C ASN A 217 -8.27 12.67 -29.05
N GLN A 218 -7.53 12.35 -27.97
CA GLN A 218 -6.27 11.61 -28.12
C GLN A 218 -6.57 10.18 -28.57
N SER A 219 -6.00 9.79 -29.71
CA SER A 219 -6.10 8.41 -30.17
C SER A 219 -5.47 7.47 -29.13
N ALA A 220 -5.96 6.24 -29.05
CA ALA A 220 -5.38 5.20 -28.18
C ALA A 220 -3.86 5.04 -28.40
N SER A 221 -3.38 5.32 -29.62
CA SER A 221 -1.95 5.34 -29.97
C SER A 221 -1.17 6.43 -29.23
N ALA A 222 -1.73 7.64 -29.11
CA ALA A 222 -1.09 8.74 -28.38
C ALA A 222 -0.96 8.44 -26.89
N LEU A 223 -2.01 7.88 -26.26
CA LEU A 223 -2.00 7.45 -24.87
C LEU A 223 -0.96 6.33 -24.64
N GLN A 224 -0.93 5.33 -25.53
CA GLN A 224 0.05 4.26 -25.46
C GLN A 224 1.49 4.78 -25.62
N MET A 225 1.71 5.79 -26.48
CA MET A 225 3.03 6.40 -26.65
C MET A 225 3.45 7.21 -25.42
N ALA A 226 2.52 7.93 -24.79
CA ALA A 226 2.78 8.65 -23.54
C ALA A 226 3.16 7.67 -22.42
N ASP A 227 2.42 6.57 -22.30
CA ASP A 227 2.70 5.48 -21.35
C ASP A 227 4.09 4.87 -21.59
N PHE A 228 4.37 4.53 -22.86
CA PHE A 228 5.67 4.00 -23.26
C PHE A 228 6.81 4.94 -22.85
N ARG A 229 6.70 6.25 -23.15
CA ARG A 229 7.71 7.24 -22.78
C ARG A 229 7.90 7.31 -21.26
N LYS A 230 6.81 7.30 -20.49
CA LYS A 230 6.89 7.33 -19.03
C LYS A 230 7.58 6.08 -18.47
N MET A 231 7.23 4.90 -19.00
CA MET A 231 7.86 3.65 -18.58
C MET A 231 9.33 3.57 -18.97
N GLU A 232 9.73 4.11 -20.13
CA GLU A 232 11.15 4.22 -20.51
C GLU A 232 11.93 5.13 -19.54
N GLN A 233 11.34 6.23 -19.05
CA GLN A 233 11.99 7.04 -18.01
C GLN A 233 12.21 6.25 -16.70
N VAL A 234 11.21 5.45 -16.30
CA VAL A 234 11.33 4.58 -15.11
C VAL A 234 12.41 3.51 -15.32
N ARG A 235 12.50 2.90 -16.51
CA ARG A 235 13.55 1.91 -16.83
C ARG A 235 14.94 2.54 -16.89
N ALA A 236 15.06 3.71 -17.51
CA ALA A 236 16.31 4.46 -17.56
C ALA A 236 16.82 4.84 -16.16
N ARG A 237 15.92 5.15 -15.22
CA ARG A 237 16.28 5.36 -13.80
C ARG A 237 16.89 4.10 -13.17
N VAL A 238 16.39 2.90 -13.50
CA VAL A 238 16.99 1.64 -13.02
C VAL A 238 18.41 1.50 -13.56
N ASP A 239 18.61 1.71 -14.87
CA ASP A 239 19.93 1.63 -15.50
C ASP A 239 20.94 2.65 -14.93
N GLN A 240 20.47 3.83 -14.53
CA GLN A 240 21.31 4.85 -13.91
C GLN A 240 21.76 4.49 -12.48
N ILE A 241 20.98 3.70 -11.75
CA ILE A 241 21.21 3.42 -10.33
C ILE A 241 21.89 2.07 -10.11
N ILE A 242 21.51 1.05 -10.87
CA ILE A 242 21.97 -0.32 -10.68
C ILE A 242 23.27 -0.55 -11.46
N LYS A 243 24.33 -0.95 -10.75
CA LYS A 243 25.68 -1.07 -11.33
C LYS A 243 25.83 -2.27 -12.27
N ASP A 244 25.18 -3.39 -11.96
CA ASP A 244 25.19 -4.60 -12.77
C ASP A 244 24.05 -4.56 -13.81
N PRO A 245 24.34 -4.51 -15.13
CA PRO A 245 23.31 -4.48 -16.16
C PRO A 245 22.37 -5.68 -16.15
N ALA A 246 22.85 -6.87 -15.78
CA ALA A 246 22.02 -8.07 -15.72
C ALA A 246 21.01 -8.02 -14.55
N LEU A 247 21.42 -7.41 -13.43
CA LEU A 247 20.54 -7.13 -12.30
C LEU A 247 19.57 -5.98 -12.62
N ALA A 248 20.04 -4.93 -13.29
CA ALA A 248 19.22 -3.80 -13.71
C ALA A 248 18.04 -4.28 -14.57
N GLU A 249 18.32 -5.18 -15.52
CA GLU A 249 17.29 -5.73 -16.40
C GLU A 249 16.19 -6.48 -15.63
N LYS A 250 16.55 -7.24 -14.59
CA LYS A 250 15.59 -7.93 -13.72
C LYS A 250 14.72 -6.98 -12.89
N LEU A 251 15.19 -5.76 -12.63
CA LEU A 251 14.46 -4.75 -11.86
C LEU A 251 13.55 -3.85 -12.72
N LYS A 252 13.63 -3.94 -14.05
CA LYS A 252 12.80 -3.15 -14.97
C LYS A 252 11.39 -3.72 -15.11
N ALA A 253 10.40 -2.85 -14.93
CA ALA A 253 9.00 -3.19 -15.13
C ALA A 253 8.59 -3.11 -16.62
N TYR A 254 8.09 -4.23 -17.16
CA TYR A 254 7.61 -4.35 -18.54
C TYR A 254 6.09 -4.57 -18.60
N TYR A 255 5.35 -3.55 -18.15
CA TYR A 255 3.90 -3.43 -18.28
C TYR A 255 3.52 -1.95 -18.39
N ASN A 256 2.31 -1.64 -18.86
CA ASN A 256 1.84 -0.25 -18.92
C ASN A 256 1.62 0.32 -17.52
N GLN A 257 1.78 1.64 -17.37
CA GLN A 257 1.47 2.34 -16.13
C GLN A 257 0.03 2.02 -15.69
N PHE A 258 -0.18 1.86 -14.38
CA PHE A 258 -1.45 1.45 -13.77
C PHE A 258 -1.88 -0.01 -13.97
N CYS A 259 -1.18 -0.85 -14.75
CA CYS A 259 -1.33 -2.31 -14.63
C CYS A 259 -1.00 -2.80 -13.21
N LYS A 260 -0.17 -2.02 -12.50
CA LYS A 260 0.05 -2.11 -11.06
C LYS A 260 0.10 -0.71 -10.47
N ARG A 261 -0.10 -0.61 -9.15
CA ARG A 261 0.06 0.66 -8.43
C ARG A 261 1.51 1.16 -8.58
N PRO A 262 1.72 2.38 -9.11
CA PRO A 262 3.04 2.99 -9.19
C PRO A 262 3.69 3.10 -7.81
N CYS A 263 4.99 2.85 -7.73
CA CYS A 263 5.78 2.96 -6.51
C CYS A 263 6.76 4.13 -6.62
N PHE A 264 7.06 4.74 -5.48
CA PHE A 264 7.95 5.89 -5.39
C PHE A 264 8.87 5.72 -4.19
N HIS A 265 10.17 5.59 -4.43
CA HIS A 265 11.16 5.38 -3.38
C HIS A 265 12.57 5.69 -3.87
N ASP A 266 13.32 6.44 -3.06
CA ASP A 266 14.67 6.86 -3.44
C ASP A 266 15.76 5.87 -2.98
N GLU A 267 15.53 5.13 -1.88
CA GLU A 267 16.49 4.11 -1.38
C GLU A 267 16.27 2.68 -1.90
N TYR A 268 15.14 2.36 -2.54
CA TYR A 268 14.82 0.97 -2.93
C TYR A 268 15.75 0.42 -4.01
N LEU A 269 15.98 1.15 -5.09
CA LEU A 269 16.87 0.68 -6.16
C LEU A 269 18.34 0.61 -5.68
N PRO A 270 18.89 1.62 -4.98
CA PRO A 270 20.27 1.56 -4.48
C PRO A 270 20.59 0.36 -3.59
N VAL A 271 19.62 -0.21 -2.86
CA VAL A 271 19.91 -1.33 -1.95
C VAL A 271 20.36 -2.59 -2.67
N PHE A 272 19.99 -2.78 -3.94
CA PHE A 272 20.40 -3.96 -4.72
C PHE A 272 21.87 -3.92 -5.15
N ASN A 273 22.56 -2.80 -4.96
CA ASN A 273 24.02 -2.71 -5.13
C ASN A 273 24.80 -3.12 -3.87
N GLN A 274 24.13 -3.48 -2.77
CA GLN A 274 24.77 -3.91 -1.53
C GLN A 274 25.13 -5.40 -1.58
N GLU A 275 26.27 -5.77 -1.02
CA GLU A 275 26.79 -7.15 -1.05
C GLU A 275 25.89 -8.15 -0.32
N ASN A 276 25.22 -7.71 0.75
CA ASN A 276 24.32 -8.55 1.55
C ASN A 276 22.90 -8.66 0.96
N VAL A 277 22.63 -8.10 -0.23
CA VAL A 277 21.31 -8.14 -0.87
C VAL A 277 21.36 -8.99 -2.14
N THR A 278 20.49 -9.98 -2.21
CA THR A 278 20.35 -10.85 -3.40
C THR A 278 18.92 -10.76 -3.94
N LEU A 279 18.78 -10.30 -5.18
CA LEU A 279 17.52 -10.42 -5.92
C LEU A 279 17.37 -11.84 -6.47
N VAL A 280 16.35 -12.54 -6.01
CA VAL A 280 15.92 -13.84 -6.54
C VAL A 280 14.78 -13.59 -7.52
N ASP A 281 15.14 -13.30 -8.77
CA ASP A 281 14.15 -13.20 -9.85
C ASP A 281 13.64 -14.58 -10.26
N THR A 282 12.33 -14.73 -10.31
CA THR A 282 11.66 -16.01 -10.61
C THR A 282 11.10 -16.07 -12.03
N ASN A 283 11.53 -15.15 -12.91
CA ASN A 283 11.10 -15.06 -14.30
C ASN A 283 9.57 -15.15 -14.46
N GLY A 284 8.82 -14.38 -13.65
CA GLY A 284 7.36 -14.35 -13.69
C GLY A 284 6.64 -15.54 -13.03
N LYS A 285 7.34 -16.62 -12.66
CA LYS A 285 6.72 -17.85 -12.12
C LYS A 285 6.33 -17.73 -10.66
N GLY A 286 7.06 -16.94 -9.89
CA GLY A 286 6.97 -16.90 -8.44
C GLY A 286 7.77 -18.02 -7.78
N ILE A 287 7.76 -18.05 -6.45
CA ILE A 287 8.38 -19.13 -5.68
C ILE A 287 7.65 -20.45 -5.93
N GLU A 288 8.36 -21.57 -5.88
CA GLU A 288 7.75 -22.89 -6.06
C GLU A 288 7.03 -23.34 -4.79
N ARG A 289 7.70 -23.22 -3.65
CA ARG A 289 7.18 -23.57 -2.33
C ARG A 289 8.00 -22.98 -1.21
N VAL A 290 7.37 -22.90 -0.03
CA VAL A 290 8.04 -22.71 1.25
C VAL A 290 8.36 -24.10 1.83
N THR A 291 9.56 -24.29 2.36
CA THR A 291 9.99 -25.53 3.01
C THR A 291 10.06 -25.33 4.53
N GLU A 292 10.51 -26.31 5.28
CA GLU A 292 10.76 -26.10 6.71
C GLU A 292 11.99 -25.23 7.01
N ASN A 293 12.92 -25.10 6.06
CA ASN A 293 14.21 -24.41 6.24
C ASN A 293 14.35 -23.13 5.39
N GLY A 294 13.43 -22.85 4.47
CA GLY A 294 13.43 -21.63 3.68
C GLY A 294 12.47 -21.66 2.50
N ILE A 295 12.95 -21.24 1.32
CA ILE A 295 12.15 -21.07 0.11
C ILE A 295 12.83 -21.77 -1.07
N VAL A 296 12.04 -22.49 -1.87
CA VAL A 296 12.50 -23.03 -3.16
C VAL A 296 12.09 -22.09 -4.28
N ALA A 297 13.08 -21.65 -5.04
CA ALA A 297 12.92 -20.82 -6.23
C ALA A 297 13.98 -21.22 -7.27
N ASN A 298 13.60 -21.25 -8.55
CA ASN A 298 14.49 -21.63 -9.65
C ASN A 298 15.13 -23.02 -9.47
N GLY A 299 14.44 -23.98 -8.85
CA GLY A 299 14.94 -25.31 -8.55
C GLY A 299 15.90 -25.42 -7.35
N GLU A 300 16.25 -24.31 -6.69
CA GLU A 300 17.17 -24.28 -5.56
C GLU A 300 16.49 -23.88 -4.25
N GLU A 301 16.88 -24.51 -3.15
CA GLU A 301 16.42 -24.16 -1.81
C GLU A 301 17.37 -23.13 -1.17
N ILE A 302 16.83 -21.95 -0.88
CA ILE A 302 17.51 -20.89 -0.14
C ILE A 302 17.09 -20.99 1.32
N LYS A 303 18.03 -21.34 2.18
CA LYS A 303 17.81 -21.46 3.63
C LYS A 303 17.71 -20.08 4.30
N LEU A 304 16.70 -19.90 5.14
CA LEU A 304 16.35 -18.62 5.75
C LEU A 304 16.12 -18.77 7.25
N ASP A 305 16.49 -17.76 8.02
CA ASP A 305 16.19 -17.70 9.45
C ASP A 305 14.82 -17.04 9.69
N ALA A 306 14.40 -16.15 8.78
CA ALA A 306 13.04 -15.60 8.79
C ALA A 306 12.49 -15.31 7.38
N ILE A 307 11.17 -15.41 7.23
CA ILE A 307 10.44 -15.01 6.02
C ILE A 307 9.49 -13.85 6.34
N VAL A 308 9.61 -12.77 5.56
CA VAL A 308 8.71 -11.62 5.58
C VAL A 308 7.78 -11.68 4.39
N TYR A 309 6.48 -11.82 4.63
CA TYR A 309 5.47 -11.81 3.58
C TYR A 309 5.07 -10.35 3.24
N ALA A 310 5.55 -9.86 2.10
CA ALA A 310 5.14 -8.60 1.48
C ALA A 310 4.20 -8.87 0.28
N THR A 311 3.30 -9.83 0.46
CA THR A 311 2.43 -10.46 -0.55
C THR A 311 1.10 -9.73 -0.76
N GLY A 312 0.85 -8.66 0.01
CA GLY A 312 -0.30 -7.79 -0.16
C GLY A 312 -1.58 -8.35 0.46
N PHE A 313 -2.72 -7.95 -0.10
CA PHE A 313 -4.03 -8.20 0.49
C PHE A 313 -5.02 -8.78 -0.54
N GLU A 314 -6.08 -9.39 -0.06
CA GLU A 314 -7.28 -9.68 -0.86
C GLU A 314 -7.92 -8.36 -1.32
N PHE A 315 -8.33 -8.30 -2.58
CA PHE A 315 -8.85 -7.07 -3.19
C PHE A 315 -9.95 -7.36 -4.21
N SER A 316 -9.73 -8.34 -5.09
CA SER A 316 -10.68 -8.78 -6.13
C SER A 316 -11.65 -9.84 -5.61
N THR A 317 -12.37 -9.53 -4.53
CA THR A 317 -13.42 -10.40 -3.96
C THR A 317 -14.76 -9.67 -3.98
N ASP A 318 -15.85 -10.44 -3.90
CA ASP A 318 -17.18 -9.90 -3.67
C ASP A 318 -17.23 -9.04 -2.40
N TYR A 319 -18.25 -8.20 -2.28
CA TYR A 319 -18.32 -7.19 -1.23
C TYR A 319 -18.30 -7.82 0.17
N SER A 320 -19.16 -8.79 0.44
CA SER A 320 -19.32 -9.45 1.74
C SER A 320 -18.01 -10.13 2.16
N LYS A 321 -17.37 -10.87 1.25
CA LYS A 321 -16.05 -11.45 1.48
C LYS A 321 -14.99 -10.40 1.69
N ARG A 322 -15.01 -9.30 0.92
CA ARG A 322 -14.06 -8.20 1.09
C ARG A 322 -14.18 -7.60 2.47
N VAL A 323 -15.38 -7.23 2.94
CA VAL A 323 -15.57 -6.62 4.28
C VAL A 323 -15.53 -7.64 5.42
N GLY A 324 -15.64 -8.94 5.12
CA GLY A 324 -15.65 -10.02 6.10
C GLY A 324 -16.96 -10.18 6.86
N ILE A 325 -18.06 -9.67 6.33
CA ILE A 325 -19.38 -9.68 6.97
C ILE A 325 -20.38 -10.14 5.93
N GLU A 326 -21.11 -11.22 6.22
CA GLU A 326 -22.30 -11.56 5.42
C GLU A 326 -23.47 -10.68 5.88
N ILE A 327 -24.18 -10.11 4.90
CA ILE A 327 -25.26 -9.15 5.14
C ILE A 327 -26.56 -9.75 4.64
N THR A 328 -27.48 -10.03 5.56
CA THR A 328 -28.80 -10.60 5.27
C THR A 328 -29.86 -9.51 5.36
N GLY A 329 -30.50 -9.22 4.23
CA GLY A 329 -31.55 -8.21 4.11
C GLY A 329 -32.95 -8.76 4.38
N VAL A 330 -33.94 -8.11 3.76
CA VAL A 330 -35.36 -8.50 3.84
C VAL A 330 -35.55 -9.93 3.28
N ASP A 331 -36.49 -10.68 3.87
CA ASP A 331 -36.84 -12.06 3.49
C ASP A 331 -35.68 -13.06 3.54
N GLY A 332 -34.60 -12.75 4.28
CA GLY A 332 -33.45 -13.63 4.41
C GLY A 332 -32.49 -13.62 3.21
N THR A 333 -32.69 -12.73 2.23
CA THR A 333 -31.81 -12.63 1.06
C THR A 333 -30.45 -12.08 1.46
N THR A 334 -29.37 -12.77 1.13
CA THR A 334 -28.01 -12.29 1.40
C THR A 334 -27.54 -11.30 0.33
N LEU A 335 -26.65 -10.39 0.70
CA LEU A 335 -26.01 -9.47 -0.25
C LEU A 335 -25.14 -10.22 -1.26
N SER A 336 -24.58 -11.37 -0.86
CA SER A 336 -23.77 -12.23 -1.74
C SER A 336 -24.60 -12.94 -2.83
N GLU A 337 -25.90 -13.17 -2.60
CA GLU A 337 -26.81 -13.79 -3.58
C GLU A 337 -27.38 -12.81 -4.62
N LYS A 338 -27.36 -11.51 -4.31
CA LYS A 338 -28.01 -10.46 -5.12
C LYS A 338 -27.09 -9.87 -6.18
#